data_AF-A0A523BCW0-F1
#
_entry.id   AF-A0A523BCW0-F1
#
_cell.length_a   1.000
_cell.length_b   1.000
_cell.length_c   1.000
_cell.angle_alpha   90.00
_cell.angle_beta   90.00
_cell.angle_gamma   90.00
#
_symmetry.space_group_name_H-M   'P 1'
#
loop_
_entity.id
_entity.type
_entity.pdbx_description
1 polymer ?
#
loop_
_entity_poly.entity_id
_entity_poly.type
_entity_poly.pdbx_seq_one_letter_code
_entity_poly.pdbx_strand_id
1 'polypeptide(L)' 'MENLKETLASLKRGKVRPKACPRCGSVDVSVQTMTGYISQPTYVCNSCGFQGNIFLEIEKEKEIEK' A
#
# COMPACT_ATOMS: atom_id res chain seq x y z
N MET A 1 13.23 2.90 31.49
CA MET A 1 12.68 1.96 30.49
C MET A 1 12.20 2.77 29.28
N GLU A 2 13.12 3.29 28.47
CA GLU A 2 12.79 4.24 27.39
C GLU A 2 12.75 3.57 25.99
N ASN A 3 13.28 2.35 25.86
CA ASN A 3 13.45 1.69 24.57
C ASN A 3 12.17 1.09 23.95
N LEU A 4 11.12 0.76 24.73
CA LEU A 4 9.97 0.01 24.19
C LEU A 4 9.06 0.87 23.29
N LYS A 5 8.95 2.18 23.57
CA LYS A 5 8.12 3.09 22.78
C LYS A 5 8.70 3.34 21.38
N GLU A 6 10.03 3.40 21.25
CA GLU A 6 10.71 3.52 19.95
C GLU A 6 10.62 2.24 19.12
N THR A 7 10.70 1.06 19.76
CA THR A 7 10.51 -0.22 19.05
C THR A 7 9.10 -0.33 18.49
N LEU A 8 8.08 0.09 19.24
CA LEU A 8 6.68 0.08 18.80
C LEU A 8 6.39 1.10 17.70
N ALA A 9 7.03 2.28 17.74
CA ALA A 9 6.92 3.29 16.68
C ALA A 9 7.49 2.79 15.33
N SER A 10 8.53 1.96 15.40
CA SER A 10 9.17 1.34 14.23
C SER A 10 8.29 0.27 13.57
N LEU A 11 7.56 -0.51 14.38
CA LEU A 11 6.64 -1.56 13.91
C LEU A 11 5.39 -0.99 13.21
N LYS A 12 4.91 0.19 13.65
CA LYS A 12 3.70 0.83 13.12
C LYS A 12 3.88 1.44 11.72
N ARG A 13 5.12 1.56 11.24
CA ARG A 13 5.47 2.08 9.91
C ARG A 13 5.68 0.96 8.89
N GLY A 14 4.75 0.01 8.80
CA GLY A 14 4.63 -0.80 7.59
C GLY A 14 4.43 0.16 6.41
N LYS A 15 5.50 0.43 5.65
CA LYS A 15 5.54 1.47 4.62
C LYS A 15 4.53 1.08 3.54
N VAL A 16 3.34 1.69 3.58
CA VAL A 16 2.31 1.50 2.55
C VAL A 16 2.93 2.00 1.25
N ARG A 17 3.40 1.06 0.41
CA ARG A 17 3.98 1.40 -0.88
C ARG A 17 2.84 1.75 -1.84
N PRO A 18 2.97 2.85 -2.60
CA PRO A 18 2.00 3.18 -3.64
C PRO A 18 1.94 2.05 -4.66
N LYS A 19 0.74 1.78 -5.15
CA LYS A 19 0.46 0.71 -6.11
C LYS A 19 0.01 1.33 -7.43
N ALA A 20 0.53 0.85 -8.55
CA ALA A 20 0.11 1.23 -9.90
C ALA A 20 -0.72 0.14 -10.57
N CYS A 21 -1.73 0.59 -11.31
CA CYS A 21 -2.57 -0.27 -12.13
C CYS A 21 -1.72 -0.93 -13.24
N PRO A 22 -1.72 -2.27 -13.37
CA PRO A 22 -0.98 -2.96 -14.42
C PRO A 22 -1.56 -2.70 -15.82
N ARG A 23 -2.78 -2.18 -15.91
CA ARG A 23 -3.48 -1.92 -17.17
C ARG A 23 -3.19 -0.54 -17.75
N CYS A 24 -3.21 0.51 -16.92
CA CYS A 24 -3.07 1.90 -17.39
C CYS A 24 -1.95 2.69 -16.70
N GLY A 25 -1.23 2.10 -15.73
CA GLY A 25 -0.16 2.76 -14.99
C GLY A 25 -0.60 3.76 -13.91
N SER A 26 -1.91 4.03 -13.77
CA SER A 26 -2.40 4.96 -12.75
C SER A 26 -2.11 4.49 -11.32
N VAL A 27 -1.70 5.41 -10.46
CA VAL A 27 -1.51 5.19 -9.01
C VAL A 27 -2.76 5.48 -8.18
N ASP A 28 -3.84 5.92 -8.84
CA ASP A 28 -5.13 6.16 -8.22
C ASP A 28 -5.90 4.84 -8.07
N VAL A 29 -5.63 4.17 -6.94
CA VAL A 29 -6.07 2.81 -6.65
C VAL A 29 -6.71 2.77 -5.26
N SER A 30 -7.94 2.25 -5.19
CA SER A 30 -8.67 2.03 -3.95
C SER A 30 -8.61 0.56 -3.53
N VAL A 31 -8.59 0.31 -2.23
CA VAL A 31 -8.67 -1.04 -1.65
C VAL A 31 -10.11 -1.33 -1.28
N GLN A 32 -10.66 -2.43 -1.79
CA GLN A 32 -11.86 -3.07 -1.30
C GLN A 32 -11.45 -4.31 -0.51
N THR A 33 -11.49 -4.18 0.82
CA THR A 33 -11.32 -5.33 1.72
C THR A 33 -12.70 -5.86 2.06
N MET A 34 -12.98 -7.12 1.71
CA MET A 34 -14.18 -7.79 2.22
C MET A 34 -13.96 -8.15 3.68
N THR A 35 -14.95 -7.82 4.51
CA THR A 35 -14.92 -7.99 5.97
C THR A 35 -14.62 -9.44 6.35
N GLY A 36 -13.37 -9.69 6.72
CA GLY A 36 -12.88 -10.98 7.19
C GLY A 36 -11.37 -11.01 7.09
N TYR A 37 -10.69 -11.25 8.22
CA TYR A 37 -9.24 -11.36 8.36
C TYR A 37 -8.56 -12.41 7.43
N ILE A 38 -9.36 -13.11 6.61
CA ILE A 38 -8.98 -14.27 5.81
C ILE A 38 -8.83 -13.91 4.31
N SER A 39 -9.45 -12.82 3.81
CA SER A 39 -9.44 -12.51 2.37
C SER A 39 -8.28 -11.59 1.97
N GLN A 40 -7.66 -11.87 0.81
CA GLN A 40 -6.70 -10.95 0.19
C GLN A 40 -7.42 -9.65 -0.23
N PRO A 41 -6.78 -8.48 -0.06
CA PRO A 41 -7.38 -7.21 -0.50
C PRO A 41 -7.58 -7.22 -2.02
N THR A 42 -8.77 -6.81 -2.46
CA THR A 42 -9.04 -6.53 -3.87
C THR A 42 -8.79 -5.05 -4.11
N TYR A 43 -8.07 -4.72 -5.18
CA TYR A 43 -7.77 -3.34 -5.55
C TYR A 43 -8.59 -2.95 -6.78
N VAL A 44 -8.99 -1.69 -6.83
CA VAL A 44 -9.75 -1.10 -7.93
C VAL A 44 -9.02 0.15 -8.41
N CYS A 45 -8.71 0.20 -9.71
CA CYS A 45 -8.17 1.41 -10.34
C CYS A 45 -9.31 2.38 -10.65
N ASN A 46 -9.27 3.58 -10.07
CA ASN A 46 -10.29 4.60 -10.26
C ASN A 46 -10.22 5.24 -11.65
N SER A 47 -9.08 5.11 -12.36
CA SER A 47 -8.89 5.70 -13.69
C SER A 47 -9.39 4.82 -14.85
N CYS A 48 -9.29 3.49 -14.75
CA CYS A 48 -9.69 2.58 -15.85
C CYS A 48 -10.63 1.44 -15.44
N GLY A 49 -10.99 1.35 -14.16
CA GLY A 49 -11.90 0.33 -13.64
C GLY A 49 -11.29 -1.07 -13.52
N PHE A 50 -9.98 -1.26 -13.73
CA PHE A 50 -9.34 -2.55 -13.49
C PHE A 50 -9.49 -3.00 -12.03
N GLN A 51 -9.92 -4.23 -11.82
CA GLN A 51 -10.11 -4.84 -10.51
C GLN A 51 -9.24 -6.10 -10.38
N GLY A 52 -8.53 -6.26 -9.27
CA GLY A 52 -7.72 -7.44 -9.03
C GLY A 52 -6.91 -7.37 -7.73
N ASN A 53 -6.30 -8.49 -7.35
CA ASN A 53 -5.42 -8.58 -6.18
C ASN A 53 -3.95 -8.27 -6.50
N ILE A 54 -3.59 -8.10 -7.78
CA ILE A 54 -2.22 -7.86 -8.24
C ILE A 54 -2.11 -6.44 -8.82
N PHE A 55 -1.32 -5.61 -8.16
CA PHE A 55 -0.93 -4.27 -8.62
C PHE A 55 0.59 -4.09 -8.44
N LEU A 56 1.20 -3.25 -9.26
CA LEU A 56 2.64 -3.02 -9.23
C LEU A 56 3.00 -2.12 -8.05
N GLU A 57 3.84 -2.59 -7.13
CA GLU A 57 4.35 -1.73 -6.06
C GLU A 57 5.43 -0.80 -6.61
N ILE A 58 5.27 0.50 -6.40
CA ILE A 58 6.24 1.50 -6.80
C ILE A 58 7.09 1.88 -5.60
N GLU A 59 8.40 1.89 -5.80
CA GLU A 59 9.32 2.48 -4.85
C GLU A 59 9.17 4.00 -4.92
N LYS A 60 8.60 4.61 -3.87
CA LYS A 60 8.87 6.03 -3.65
C LYS A 60 10.34 6.14 -3.26
N GLU A 61 11.14 6.74 -4.15
CA GLU A 61 12.45 7.29 -3.81
C GLU A 61 12.26 8.04 -2.50
N LYS A 62 12.91 7.55 -1.45
CA LYS A 62 12.97 8.32 -0.22
C LYS A 62 13.79 9.54 -0.60
N GLU A 63 13.19 10.72 -0.61
CA GLU A 63 13.97 11.94 -0.49
C GLU A 63 14.86 11.74 0.74
N ILE A 64 16.15 11.57 0.48
CA ILE A 64 17.17 11.52 1.51
C ILE A 64 17.23 12.96 2.02
N GLU A 65 16.50 13.25 3.09
CA GLU A 65 16.72 14.49 3.85
C GLU A 65 18.20 14.52 4.26
N LYS A 66 18.85 15.60 3.83
CA LYS A 66 20.28 15.88 3.91
C LYS A 66 20.66 16.43 5.29
#